data_AF-A0A5C4VXV5-F1
#
_entry.id   AF-A0A5C4VXV5-F1
#
_cell.length_a   1.000
_cell.length_b   1.000
_cell.length_c   1.000
_cell.angle_alpha   90.00
_cell.angle_beta   90.00
_cell.angle_gamma   90.00
#
_symmetry.space_group_name_H-M   'P 1'
#
loop_
_entity.id
_entity.type
_entity.pdbx_description
1 polymer ?
#
loop_
_entity_poly.entity_id
_entity_poly.type
_entity_poly.pdbx_seq_one_letter_code
_entity_poly.pdbx_strand_id
1 'polypeptide(L)'
;MAVRRKQAKIATDPVAFEAFYRRHVDAVTRFLSRRVDDPHTVADLVAEVFVAVLDSAHTYRADLGAEIAWLYGVARKTISAERRRAYKQYQLTDRVSGRRTLHDDDVARLEERIDAERPARRAFEAMADLPEGERAVLELVVIDQLTVTEAAHALGIRPGTAKVRLHRARRTLRDLPFVMDGAPR
;
A
#
# COMPACT_ATOMS: atom_id res chain seq x y z
N MET A 1 -11.71 -12.10 -21.00
CA MET A 1 -12.01 -11.01 -21.97
C MET A 1 -12.91 -9.91 -21.37
N ALA A 2 -14.04 -10.24 -20.73
CA ALA A 2 -14.96 -9.25 -20.15
C ALA A 2 -14.34 -8.37 -19.03
N VAL A 3 -13.55 -8.95 -18.12
CA VAL A 3 -12.92 -8.20 -17.02
C VAL A 3 -11.88 -7.17 -17.52
N ARG A 4 -11.08 -7.54 -18.52
CA ARG A 4 -10.08 -6.63 -19.13
C ARG A 4 -10.75 -5.46 -19.87
N ARG A 5 -11.94 -5.67 -20.47
CA ARG A 5 -12.77 -4.59 -21.03
C ARG A 5 -13.40 -3.72 -19.95
N LYS A 6 -13.87 -4.30 -18.83
CA LYS A 6 -14.43 -3.56 -17.70
C LYS A 6 -13.38 -2.64 -17.06
N GLN A 7 -12.14 -3.11 -16.93
CA GLN A 7 -11.06 -2.29 -16.42
C GLN A 7 -10.57 -1.24 -17.41
N ALA A 8 -10.53 -1.52 -18.71
CA ALA A 8 -10.31 -0.47 -19.70
C ALA A 8 -11.39 0.64 -19.64
N LYS A 9 -12.64 0.28 -19.30
CA LYS A 9 -13.72 1.26 -19.11
C LYS A 9 -13.53 2.15 -17.89
N ILE A 10 -12.90 1.70 -16.79
CA ILE A 10 -12.69 2.59 -15.63
C ILE A 10 -11.82 3.80 -15.96
N ALA A 11 -10.99 3.73 -17.02
CA ALA A 11 -10.18 4.86 -17.47
C ALA A 11 -10.97 5.92 -18.26
N THR A 12 -12.13 5.56 -18.81
CA THR A 12 -12.88 6.41 -19.76
C THR A 12 -14.34 6.65 -19.38
N ASP A 13 -14.86 5.93 -18.38
CA ASP A 13 -16.24 6.01 -17.91
C ASP A 13 -16.27 6.45 -16.43
N PRO A 14 -16.71 7.69 -16.14
CA PRO A 14 -16.76 8.22 -14.78
C PRO A 14 -17.61 7.39 -13.82
N VAL A 15 -18.70 6.77 -14.28
CA VAL A 15 -19.58 5.95 -13.43
C VAL A 15 -18.89 4.64 -13.08
N ALA A 16 -18.21 4.01 -14.05
CA ALA A 16 -17.42 2.82 -13.81
C ALA A 16 -16.25 3.09 -12.84
N PHE A 17 -15.60 4.24 -12.98
CA PHE A 17 -14.54 4.67 -12.07
C PHE A 17 -15.07 4.93 -10.67
N GLU A 18 -16.18 5.65 -10.50
CA GLU A 18 -16.77 5.93 -9.19
C GLU A 18 -17.14 4.63 -8.45
N ALA A 19 -17.75 3.68 -9.16
CA ALA A 19 -18.06 2.36 -8.59
C ALA A 19 -16.81 1.54 -8.23
N PHE A 20 -15.70 1.74 -8.96
CA PHE A 20 -14.41 1.14 -8.61
C PHE A 20 -13.78 1.84 -7.40
N TYR A 21 -13.80 3.17 -7.36
CA TYR A 21 -13.28 4.01 -6.28
C TYR A 21 -13.96 3.65 -4.96
N ARG A 22 -15.29 3.72 -4.88
CA ARG A 22 -16.06 3.44 -3.66
C ARG A 22 -15.83 2.03 -3.13
N ARG A 23 -15.57 1.05 -4.00
CA ARG A 23 -15.30 -0.34 -3.60
C ARG A 23 -13.93 -0.52 -2.93
N HIS A 24 -12.96 0.32 -3.27
CA HIS A 24 -11.56 0.08 -2.89
C HIS A 24 -10.93 1.18 -2.03
N VAL A 25 -11.53 2.36 -1.96
CA VAL A 25 -10.96 3.51 -1.25
C VAL A 25 -10.63 3.16 0.20
N ASP A 26 -11.51 2.48 0.92
CA ASP A 26 -11.27 2.11 2.32
C ASP A 26 -10.08 1.16 2.48
N ALA A 27 -9.95 0.17 1.60
CA ALA A 27 -8.84 -0.77 1.62
C ALA A 27 -7.51 -0.09 1.28
N VAL A 28 -7.51 0.84 0.32
CA VAL A 28 -6.33 1.64 -0.05
C VAL A 28 -5.94 2.59 1.09
N THR A 29 -6.90 3.33 1.66
CA THR A 29 -6.66 4.23 2.79
C THR A 29 -6.07 3.46 3.98
N ARG A 30 -6.61 2.27 4.29
CA ARG A 30 -6.06 1.38 5.32
C ARG A 30 -4.65 0.90 4.99
N PHE A 31 -4.39 0.52 3.74
CA PHE A 31 -3.07 0.12 3.27
C PHE A 31 -2.03 1.24 3.41
N LEU A 32 -2.41 2.49 3.10
CA LEU A 32 -1.57 3.68 3.19
C LEU A 32 -1.34 4.12 4.64
N SER A 33 -2.40 4.13 5.46
CA SER A 33 -2.35 4.54 6.89
C SER A 33 -1.45 3.63 7.72
N ARG A 34 -1.28 2.36 7.33
CA ARG A 34 -0.28 1.45 7.94
C ARG A 34 1.16 1.86 7.67
N ARG A 35 1.43 2.64 6.62
CA ARG A 35 2.77 2.91 6.07
C ARG A 35 3.17 4.38 6.14
N VAL A 36 2.24 5.27 6.46
CA VAL A 36 2.39 6.74 6.51
C VAL A 36 1.60 7.25 7.71
N ASP A 37 2.20 8.15 8.49
CA ASP A 37 1.68 8.70 9.76
C ASP A 37 1.09 10.11 9.65
N ASP A 38 1.30 10.80 8.53
CA ASP A 38 0.73 12.13 8.29
C ASP A 38 -0.61 12.01 7.53
N PRO A 39 -1.74 12.46 8.11
CA PRO A 39 -3.06 12.40 7.48
C PRO A 39 -3.13 13.08 6.11
N HIS A 40 -2.48 14.23 5.95
CA HIS A 40 -2.46 14.95 4.67
C HIS A 40 -1.74 14.13 3.59
N THR A 41 -0.60 13.54 3.93
CA THR A 41 0.16 12.66 3.04
C THR A 41 -0.64 11.41 2.69
N VAL A 42 -1.40 10.83 3.62
CA VAL A 42 -2.31 9.71 3.30
C VAL A 42 -3.38 10.15 2.31
N ALA A 43 -4.04 11.28 2.53
CA ALA A 43 -5.08 11.79 1.63
C ALA A 43 -4.54 12.07 0.21
N ASP A 44 -3.36 12.69 0.12
CA ASP A 44 -2.69 12.98 -1.15
C ASP A 44 -2.31 11.68 -1.86
N LEU A 45 -1.74 10.71 -1.14
CA LEU A 45 -1.42 9.39 -1.69
C LEU A 45 -2.65 8.63 -2.16
N VAL A 46 -3.78 8.68 -1.43
CA VAL A 46 -5.04 8.08 -1.91
C VAL A 46 -5.41 8.66 -3.27
N ALA A 47 -5.41 9.99 -3.39
CA ALA A 47 -5.71 10.66 -4.65
C ALA A 47 -4.73 10.25 -5.76
N GLU A 48 -3.42 10.30 -5.50
CA GLU A 48 -2.39 9.91 -6.47
C GLU A 48 -2.53 8.43 -6.91
N VAL A 49 -2.89 7.53 -6.00
CA VAL A 49 -3.13 6.12 -6.33
C VAL A 49 -4.28 5.97 -7.31
N PHE A 50 -5.41 6.63 -7.06
CA PHE A 50 -6.57 6.52 -7.94
C PHE A 50 -6.37 7.24 -9.28
N VAL A 51 -5.55 8.28 -9.34
CA VAL A 51 -5.06 8.85 -10.61
C VAL A 51 -4.20 7.83 -11.36
N ALA A 52 -3.21 7.23 -10.70
CA ALA A 52 -2.34 6.23 -11.32
C ALA A 52 -3.10 4.97 -11.77
N VAL A 53 -4.22 4.63 -11.12
CA VAL A 53 -5.13 3.56 -11.53
C VAL A 53 -5.76 3.86 -12.88
N LEU A 54 -6.18 5.10 -13.15
CA LEU A 54 -6.77 5.47 -14.44
C LEU A 54 -5.77 5.20 -15.58
N ASP A 55 -4.52 5.62 -15.39
CA ASP A 55 -3.45 5.42 -16.39
C ASP A 55 -3.10 3.94 -16.57
N SER A 56 -3.13 3.17 -15.49
CA SER A 56 -2.66 1.78 -15.48
C SER A 56 -3.77 0.74 -15.64
N ALA A 57 -5.03 1.14 -15.77
CA ALA A 57 -6.20 0.24 -15.77
C ALA A 57 -6.09 -0.89 -16.80
N HIS A 58 -5.50 -0.61 -17.95
CA HIS A 58 -5.27 -1.56 -19.06
C HIS A 58 -4.28 -2.69 -18.71
N THR A 59 -3.46 -2.51 -17.67
CA THR A 59 -2.46 -3.48 -17.19
C THR A 59 -3.06 -4.56 -16.29
N TYR A 60 -4.28 -4.35 -15.77
CA TYR A 60 -4.91 -5.32 -14.89
C TYR A 60 -5.16 -6.65 -15.61
N ARG A 61 -4.84 -7.73 -14.90
CA ARG A 61 -4.95 -9.10 -15.36
C ARG A 61 -5.66 -9.94 -14.32
N ALA A 62 -6.93 -10.26 -14.59
CA ALA A 62 -7.78 -11.03 -13.67
C ALA A 62 -7.26 -12.46 -13.41
N ASP A 63 -6.51 -13.03 -14.36
CA ASP A 63 -5.87 -14.34 -14.21
C ASP A 63 -4.69 -14.32 -13.23
N LEU A 64 -4.17 -13.14 -12.88
CA LEU A 64 -3.07 -12.96 -11.94
C LEU A 64 -3.53 -12.58 -10.52
N GLY A 65 -4.85 -12.43 -10.32
CA GLY A 65 -5.44 -12.21 -9.00
C GLY A 65 -6.54 -11.15 -8.96
N ALA A 66 -7.00 -10.87 -7.74
CA ALA A 66 -8.04 -9.89 -7.48
C ALA A 66 -7.61 -8.45 -7.82
N GLU A 67 -8.57 -7.58 -8.09
CA GLU A 67 -8.34 -6.14 -8.35
C GLU A 67 -7.52 -5.47 -7.23
N ILE A 68 -7.80 -5.85 -5.97
CA ILE A 68 -7.12 -5.30 -4.79
C ILE A 68 -5.61 -5.61 -4.77
N ALA A 69 -5.19 -6.79 -5.25
CA ALA A 69 -3.78 -7.16 -5.31
C ALA A 69 -3.02 -6.29 -6.31
N TRP A 70 -3.61 -6.07 -7.48
CA TRP A 70 -3.07 -5.15 -8.48
C TRP A 70 -3.03 -3.71 -7.95
N LEU A 71 -4.09 -3.27 -7.26
CA LEU A 71 -4.18 -1.94 -6.67
C LEU A 71 -3.13 -1.68 -5.59
N TYR A 72 -2.83 -2.66 -4.73
CA TYR A 72 -1.72 -2.55 -3.77
C TYR A 72 -0.36 -2.46 -4.45
N GLY A 73 -0.19 -3.11 -5.62
CA GLY A 73 0.98 -2.92 -6.46
C GLY A 73 1.12 -1.48 -6.98
N VAL A 74 0.03 -0.87 -7.43
CA VAL A 74 -0.01 0.56 -7.80
C VAL A 74 0.29 1.44 -6.60
N ALA A 75 -0.39 1.23 -5.46
CA ALA A 75 -0.19 2.00 -4.23
C ALA A 75 1.24 1.98 -3.73
N ARG A 76 1.89 0.81 -3.76
CA ARG A 76 3.30 0.68 -3.37
C ARG A 76 4.23 1.48 -4.28
N LYS A 77 3.98 1.49 -5.59
CA LYS A 77 4.77 2.29 -6.54
C LYS A 77 4.61 3.78 -6.26
N THR A 78 3.39 4.23 -5.95
CA THR A 78 3.08 5.61 -5.56
C THR A 78 3.83 6.01 -4.29
N ILE A 79 3.74 5.23 -3.20
CA ILE A 79 4.53 5.48 -1.97
C ILE A 79 6.03 5.56 -2.27
N SER A 80 6.54 4.64 -3.08
CA SER A 80 7.97 4.59 -3.42
C SER A 80 8.40 5.81 -4.24
N ALA A 81 7.54 6.32 -5.13
CA ALA A 81 7.77 7.55 -5.86
C ALA A 81 7.78 8.76 -4.93
N GLU A 82 6.83 8.83 -3.99
CA GLU A 82 6.73 9.93 -3.04
C GLU A 82 7.94 9.98 -2.10
N ARG A 83 8.36 8.84 -1.54
CA ARG A 83 9.59 8.77 -0.72
C ARG A 83 10.84 9.24 -1.49
N ARG A 84 10.93 8.93 -2.80
CA ARG A 84 12.02 9.43 -3.65
C ARG A 84 11.93 10.95 -3.89
N ARG A 85 10.73 11.50 -4.04
CA ARG A 85 10.51 12.95 -4.19
C ARG A 85 10.88 13.68 -2.90
N ALA A 86 10.37 13.23 -1.75
CA ALA A 86 10.67 13.78 -0.45
C ALA A 86 12.17 13.76 -0.14
N TYR A 87 12.87 12.65 -0.43
CA TYR A 87 14.33 12.56 -0.26
C TYR A 87 15.09 13.58 -1.12
N LYS A 88 14.69 13.77 -2.38
CA LYS A 88 15.29 14.78 -3.27
C LYS A 88 15.00 16.21 -2.80
N GLN A 89 13.81 16.48 -2.28
CA GLN A 89 13.42 17.80 -1.78
C GLN A 89 14.15 18.15 -0.47
N TYR A 90 14.34 17.18 0.41
CA TYR A 90 15.16 17.34 1.63
C TYR A 90 16.62 17.72 1.30
N GLN A 91 17.19 17.12 0.25
CA GLN A 91 18.54 17.42 -0.24
C GLN A 91 18.69 18.81 -0.88
N LEU A 92 17.58 19.50 -1.21
CA LEU A 92 17.60 20.77 -1.94
C LEU A 92 17.18 21.99 -1.09
N THR A 93 16.60 21.78 0.09
CA THR A 93 15.98 22.75 1.01
C THR A 93 14.99 23.78 0.41
N ASP A 94 13.85 23.78 1.07
CA ASP A 94 12.74 24.74 1.13
C ASP A 94 11.98 25.07 -0.16
N ARG A 95 10.93 24.28 -0.38
CA ARG A 95 9.66 24.80 -0.87
C ARG A 95 8.52 24.20 -0.06
N VAL A 96 7.85 25.07 0.67
CA VAL A 96 6.48 24.89 1.14
C VAL A 96 5.62 24.53 -0.08
N SER A 97 5.25 23.27 -0.18
CA SER A 97 4.23 22.84 -1.13
C SER A 97 2.87 23.03 -0.46
N GLY A 98 1.97 23.77 -1.11
CA GLY A 98 0.60 23.95 -0.64
C GLY A 98 -0.08 22.60 -0.49
N ARG A 99 -0.18 22.12 0.76
CA ARG A 99 -0.95 20.91 1.08
C ARG A 99 -2.40 21.17 0.75
N ARG A 100 -3.08 20.13 0.27
CA ARG A 100 -4.54 20.18 0.09
C ARG A 100 -5.19 20.52 1.43
N THR A 101 -6.03 21.56 1.44
CA THR A 101 -6.87 21.86 2.60
C THR A 101 -7.89 20.73 2.74
N LEU A 102 -7.75 19.95 3.80
CA LEU A 102 -8.73 18.94 4.21
C LEU A 102 -9.70 19.61 5.21
N HIS A 103 -10.95 19.14 5.24
CA HIS A 103 -11.87 19.50 6.32
C HIS A 103 -11.44 18.82 7.63
N ASP A 104 -11.66 19.49 8.76
CA ASP A 104 -11.26 18.99 10.09
C ASP A 104 -11.80 17.57 10.37
N ASP A 105 -13.04 17.28 9.97
CA ASP A 105 -13.66 15.95 10.11
C ASP A 105 -12.94 14.85 9.32
N ASP A 106 -12.40 15.19 8.13
CA ASP A 106 -11.65 14.24 7.30
C ASP A 106 -10.26 13.98 7.86
N VAL A 107 -9.63 15.01 8.44
CA VAL A 107 -8.35 14.87 9.17
C VAL A 107 -8.55 13.97 10.38
N ALA A 108 -9.56 14.25 11.22
CA ALA A 108 -9.85 13.44 12.40
C ALA A 108 -10.13 11.97 12.06
N ARG A 109 -10.88 11.70 10.98
CA ARG A 109 -11.13 10.33 10.52
C ARG A 109 -9.85 9.62 10.07
N LEU A 110 -8.93 10.33 9.42
CA LEU A 110 -7.64 9.78 9.00
C LEU A 110 -6.71 9.56 10.19
N GLU A 111 -6.69 10.47 11.17
CA GLU A 111 -5.96 10.31 12.43
C GLU A 111 -6.45 9.07 13.18
N GLU A 112 -7.77 8.92 13.37
CA GLU A 112 -8.36 7.73 14.00
C GLU A 112 -7.98 6.45 13.25
N ARG A 113 -7.96 6.49 11.91
CA ARG A 113 -7.56 5.35 11.10
C ARG A 113 -6.09 5.00 11.27
N ILE A 114 -5.21 6.00 11.24
CA ILE A 114 -3.76 5.83 11.46
C ILE A 114 -3.53 5.25 12.86
N ASP A 115 -4.24 5.75 13.86
CA ASP A 115 -4.18 5.28 15.24
C ASP A 115 -4.65 3.82 15.38
N ALA A 116 -5.76 3.46 14.74
CA ALA A 116 -6.25 2.09 14.69
C ALA A 116 -5.26 1.12 14.03
N GLU A 117 -4.40 1.61 13.13
CA GLU A 117 -3.37 0.83 12.44
C GLU A 117 -2.01 0.83 13.15
N ARG A 118 -1.85 1.51 14.29
CA ARG A 118 -0.60 1.51 15.09
C ARG A 118 -0.10 0.11 15.46
N PRO A 119 -0.93 -0.86 15.88
CA PRO A 119 -0.45 -2.21 16.20
C PRO A 119 0.17 -2.90 14.98
N ALA A 120 -0.46 -2.74 13.80
CA ALA A 120 0.10 -3.24 12.55
C ALA A 120 1.44 -2.54 12.27
N ARG A 121 1.52 -1.21 12.40
CA ARG A 121 2.74 -0.42 12.23
C ARG A 121 3.90 -0.87 13.13
N ARG A 122 3.63 -1.20 14.39
CA ARG A 122 4.64 -1.80 15.30
C ARG A 122 5.15 -3.15 14.77
N ALA A 123 4.28 -3.97 14.18
CA ALA A 123 4.72 -5.18 13.49
C ALA A 123 5.60 -4.87 12.25
N PHE A 124 5.35 -3.76 11.53
CA PHE A 124 6.25 -3.29 10.47
C PHE A 124 7.62 -2.88 11.01
N GLU A 125 7.67 -2.21 12.15
CA GLU A 125 8.92 -1.82 12.83
C GLU A 125 9.72 -3.04 13.29
N ALA A 126 9.05 -4.08 13.83
CA ALA A 126 9.69 -5.35 14.16
C ALA A 126 10.27 -6.08 12.94
N MET A 127 9.82 -5.73 11.73
CA MET A 127 10.35 -6.21 10.45
C MET A 127 11.39 -5.26 9.84
N ALA A 128 11.78 -4.16 10.51
CA ALA A 128 12.65 -3.14 9.94
C ALA A 128 14.00 -3.70 9.46
N ASP A 129 14.54 -4.69 10.17
CA ASP A 129 15.82 -5.34 9.87
C ASP A 129 15.75 -6.36 8.72
N LEU A 130 14.54 -6.70 8.25
CA LEU A 130 14.39 -7.54 7.07
C LEU A 130 14.81 -6.79 5.80
N PRO A 131 15.49 -7.46 4.85
CA PRO A 131 15.69 -6.91 3.52
C PRO A 131 14.36 -6.44 2.92
N GLU A 132 14.33 -5.26 2.29
CA GLU A 132 13.09 -4.61 1.82
C GLU A 132 12.21 -5.55 0.99
N GLY A 133 12.83 -6.35 0.13
CA GLY A 133 12.11 -7.32 -0.72
C GLY A 133 11.46 -8.46 0.08
N GLU A 134 12.07 -8.90 1.17
CA GLU A 134 11.56 -9.95 2.05
C GLU A 134 10.43 -9.41 2.92
N ARG A 135 10.66 -8.23 3.53
CA ARG A 135 9.63 -7.49 4.27
C ARG A 135 8.39 -7.24 3.42
N ALA A 136 8.56 -6.73 2.20
CA ALA A 136 7.42 -6.38 1.34
C ALA A 136 6.57 -7.60 0.94
N VAL A 137 7.18 -8.77 0.72
CA VAL A 137 6.41 -9.99 0.46
C VAL A 137 5.66 -10.45 1.72
N LEU A 138 6.33 -10.39 2.87
CA LEU A 138 5.74 -10.81 4.13
C LEU A 138 4.54 -9.94 4.51
N GLU A 139 4.67 -8.61 4.40
CA GLU A 139 3.57 -7.66 4.60
C GLU A 139 2.37 -7.98 3.72
N LEU A 140 2.59 -8.10 2.40
CA LEU A 140 1.50 -8.32 1.46
C LEU A 140 0.75 -9.63 1.73
N VAL A 141 1.44 -10.65 2.23
CA VAL A 141 0.83 -11.95 2.51
C VAL A 141 0.17 -12.02 3.89
N VAL A 142 0.83 -11.49 4.93
CA VAL A 142 0.41 -11.68 6.33
C VAL A 142 -0.48 -10.54 6.82
N ILE A 143 -0.28 -9.33 6.32
CA ILE A 143 -0.99 -8.14 6.76
C ILE A 143 -2.06 -7.74 5.75
N ASP A 144 -1.77 -7.87 4.47
CA ASP A 144 -2.67 -7.53 3.38
C ASP A 144 -3.43 -8.75 2.81
N GLN A 145 -3.19 -9.93 3.38
CA GLN A 145 -3.90 -11.19 3.08
C GLN A 145 -3.88 -11.62 1.61
N LEU A 146 -2.87 -11.18 0.84
CA LEU A 146 -2.70 -11.61 -0.54
C LEU A 146 -2.12 -13.03 -0.60
N THR A 147 -2.46 -13.76 -1.66
CA THR A 147 -1.72 -14.98 -1.99
C THR A 147 -0.28 -14.65 -2.38
N VAL A 148 0.63 -15.63 -2.28
CA VAL A 148 2.04 -15.43 -2.68
C VAL A 148 2.17 -15.03 -4.16
N THR A 149 1.28 -15.55 -5.02
CA THR A 149 1.26 -15.21 -6.45
C THR A 149 0.79 -13.78 -6.67
N GLU A 150 -0.25 -13.34 -5.96
CA GLU A 150 -0.73 -11.95 -6.00
C GLU A 150 0.32 -10.98 -5.47
N ALA A 151 0.97 -11.30 -4.36
CA ALA A 151 2.07 -10.51 -3.82
C ALA A 151 3.25 -10.42 -4.82
N ALA A 152 3.58 -11.53 -5.50
CA ALA A 152 4.61 -11.52 -6.54
C ALA A 152 4.26 -10.56 -7.68
N HIS A 153 3.01 -10.59 -8.14
CA HIS A 153 2.51 -9.71 -9.19
C HIS A 153 2.52 -8.24 -8.74
N ALA A 154 2.01 -7.95 -7.55
CA ALA A 154 2.01 -6.60 -6.96
C ALA A 154 3.44 -6.02 -6.86
N LEU A 155 4.42 -6.87 -6.56
CA LEU A 155 5.83 -6.51 -6.46
C LEU A 155 6.60 -6.54 -7.79
N GLY A 156 6.00 -7.02 -8.87
CA GLY A 156 6.68 -7.17 -10.16
C GLY A 156 7.81 -8.20 -10.16
N ILE A 157 7.71 -9.25 -9.34
CA ILE A 157 8.72 -10.32 -9.22
C ILE A 157 8.14 -11.69 -9.63
N ARG A 158 9.01 -12.67 -9.87
CA ARG A 158 8.57 -14.05 -10.17
C ARG A 158 7.94 -14.71 -8.94
N PRO A 159 6.89 -15.55 -9.08
CA PRO A 159 6.28 -16.26 -7.96
C PRO A 159 7.27 -17.10 -7.14
N GLY A 160 8.25 -17.73 -7.80
CA GLY A 160 9.33 -18.45 -7.11
C GLY A 160 10.19 -17.54 -6.23
N THR A 161 10.50 -16.33 -6.68
CA THR A 161 11.22 -15.31 -5.90
C THR A 161 10.41 -14.88 -4.68
N ALA A 162 9.10 -14.66 -4.84
CA ALA A 162 8.23 -14.33 -3.72
C ALA A 162 8.18 -15.46 -2.67
N LYS A 163 8.06 -16.72 -3.09
CA LYS A 163 8.10 -17.88 -2.18
C LYS A 163 9.40 -17.93 -1.37
N VAL A 164 10.55 -17.76 -2.02
CA VAL A 164 11.86 -17.76 -1.34
C VAL A 164 11.97 -16.60 -0.35
N ARG A 165 11.57 -15.39 -0.76
CA ARG A 165 11.59 -14.20 0.10
C ARG A 165 10.67 -14.35 1.32
N LEU A 166 9.46 -14.88 1.13
CA LEU A 166 8.54 -15.15 2.23
C LEU A 166 9.12 -16.17 3.21
N HIS A 167 9.73 -17.24 2.71
CA HIS A 167 10.36 -18.25 3.55
C HIS A 167 11.49 -17.64 4.39
N ARG A 168 12.36 -16.82 3.79
CA ARG A 168 13.46 -16.13 4.50
C ARG A 168 12.92 -15.16 5.55
N ALA A 169 11.96 -14.31 5.18
CA ALA A 169 11.32 -13.39 6.11
C ALA A 169 10.76 -14.11 7.36
N ARG A 170 10.02 -15.21 7.15
CA ARG A 170 9.46 -16.03 8.24
C ARG A 170 10.54 -16.70 9.09
N ARG A 171 11.67 -17.10 8.49
CA ARG A 171 12.78 -17.67 9.25
C ARG A 171 13.40 -16.60 10.15
N THR A 172 13.75 -15.45 9.60
CA THR A 172 14.34 -14.35 10.37
C THR A 172 13.43 -13.91 11.51
N LEU A 173 12.11 -13.79 11.29
CA LEU A 173 11.18 -13.43 12.35
C LEU A 173 11.07 -14.47 13.48
N ARG A 174 11.25 -15.76 13.19
CA ARG A 174 11.28 -16.81 14.24
C ARG A 174 12.56 -16.75 15.07
N ASP A 175 13.64 -16.29 14.45
CA ASP A 175 14.95 -16.19 15.09
C ASP A 175 15.11 -14.87 15.88
N LEU A 176 14.18 -13.92 15.73
CA LEU A 176 14.13 -12.71 16.56
C LEU A 176 13.62 -13.06 17.96
N PRO A 177 14.33 -12.67 19.04
CA PRO A 177 13.81 -12.77 20.39
C PRO A 177 12.60 -11.83 20.51
N PHE A 178 11.40 -12.41 20.58
CA PHE A 178 10.16 -11.66 20.77
C PHE A 178 10.18 -11.03 22.17
N VAL A 179 10.67 -9.78 22.28
CA VAL A 179 10.46 -8.96 23.48
C VAL A 179 9.07 -8.33 23.34
N MET A 180 8.05 -9.05 23.80
CA MET A 180 6.73 -8.46 24.03
C MET A 180 6.77 -7.64 25.32
N ASP A 181 7.33 -6.43 25.27
CA ASP A 181 7.05 -5.43 26.30
C ASP A 181 5.74 -4.72 25.94
N GLY A 182 4.67 -5.06 26.68
CA GLY A 182 3.44 -4.28 26.72
C GLY A 182 2.17 -5.02 26.30
N ALA A 183 1.67 -5.91 27.15
CA ALA A 183 0.24 -6.13 27.33
C ALA A 183 -0.05 -6.24 28.84
N PRO A 184 -1.01 -5.47 29.40
CA PRO A 184 -1.42 -5.65 30.79
C PRO A 184 -2.09 -7.01 30.96
N ARG A 185 -1.85 -7.63 32.12
CA ARG A 185 -2.39 -8.92 32.55
C ARG A 185 -3.91 -8.97 32.49
#